data_AF-A0A2T6AHS6-F1
#
_entry.id   AF-A0A2T6AHS6-F1
#
_cell.length_a   1.000
_cell.length_b   1.000
_cell.length_c   1.000
_cell.angle_alpha   90.00
_cell.angle_beta   90.00
_cell.angle_gamma   90.00
#
_symmetry.space_group_name_H-M   'P 1'
#
loop_
_entity.id
_entity.type
_entity.pdbx_description
1 polymer ?
#
loop_
_entity_poly.entity_id
_entity_poly.type
_entity_poly.pdbx_seq_one_letter_code
_entity_poly.pdbx_strand_id
1 'polypeptide(L)'
;MKHLIKSSLILLAISLLLVSCRNTDEDTKEKTEVEQMMEDPNNEVKVKDGGDKIKIETPEGTEVKIKKDDGEYKEKIDRADGSESKVKVDNGEVKVKTDN
;
A
#
# COMPACT_ATOMS: atom_id res chain seq x y z
N MET A 1 9.44 54.08 5.55
CA MET A 1 8.30 53.14 5.40
C MET A 1 8.30 52.31 4.10
N LYS A 2 9.22 52.50 3.13
CA LYS A 2 9.27 51.69 1.88
C LYS A 2 9.87 50.29 2.04
N HIS A 3 10.68 50.07 3.08
CA HIS A 3 11.36 48.79 3.36
C HIS A 3 10.56 47.83 4.25
N LEU A 4 9.51 48.34 4.91
CA LEU A 4 8.63 47.54 5.78
C LEU A 4 7.70 46.67 4.93
N ILE A 5 7.20 47.21 3.81
CA ILE A 5 6.35 46.49 2.86
C ILE A 5 7.13 45.34 2.18
N LYS A 6 8.41 45.58 1.83
CA LYS A 6 9.27 44.56 1.21
C LYS A 6 9.61 43.41 2.16
N SER A 7 9.86 43.69 3.45
CA SER A 7 10.13 42.64 4.44
C SER A 7 8.89 41.82 4.77
N SER A 8 7.69 42.43 4.73
CA SER A 8 6.43 41.72 4.97
C SER A 8 6.10 40.68 3.88
N LEU A 9 6.46 40.95 2.61
CA LEU A 9 6.18 40.04 1.50
C LEU A 9 7.05 38.77 1.55
N ILE A 10 8.29 38.89 2.03
CA ILE A 10 9.24 37.77 2.17
C ILE A 10 8.83 36.83 3.32
N LEU A 11 8.32 37.39 4.42
CA LEU A 11 7.88 36.58 5.57
C LEU A 11 6.65 35.73 5.26
N LEU A 12 5.74 36.23 4.41
CA LEU A 12 4.55 35.51 3.95
C LEU A 12 4.93 34.31 3.07
N ALA A 13 5.92 34.46 2.19
CA ALA A 13 6.39 33.40 1.30
C ALA A 13 7.03 32.23 2.05
N ILE A 14 7.77 32.49 3.14
CA ILE A 14 8.38 31.45 3.97
C ILE A 14 7.34 30.59 4.69
N SER A 15 6.21 31.18 5.06
CA SER A 15 5.11 30.45 5.72
C SER A 15 4.43 29.45 4.76
N LEU A 16 4.35 29.78 3.47
CA LEU A 16 3.80 28.87 2.43
C LEU A 16 4.71 27.67 2.17
N LEU A 17 6.03 27.83 2.30
CA LEU A 17 6.99 26.71 2.17
C LEU A 17 6.82 25.68 3.30
N LEU A 18 6.50 26.12 4.52
CA LEU A 18 6.21 25.24 5.65
C LEU A 18 4.86 24.50 5.50
N VAL A 19 3.86 25.12 4.85
CA VAL A 19 2.58 24.48 4.51
C VAL A 19 2.72 23.48 3.37
N SER A 20 3.62 23.74 2.40
CA SER A 20 3.88 22.82 1.28
C SER A 20 4.71 21.60 1.68
N CYS A 21 5.59 21.70 2.69
CA CYS A 21 6.26 20.54 3.31
C CYS A 21 5.37 19.75 4.27
N ARG A 22 4.17 20.26 4.60
CA ARG A 22 3.14 19.58 5.41
C ARG A 22 1.95 19.09 4.56
N ASN A 23 2.01 19.25 3.25
CA ASN A 23 1.08 18.61 2.31
C ASN A 23 1.83 17.55 1.51
N THR A 24 2.52 16.66 2.22
CA THR A 24 2.93 15.35 1.71
C THR A 24 2.46 14.32 2.72
N ASP A 25 1.14 14.34 2.94
CA ASP A 25 0.39 13.28 3.61
C ASP A 25 -0.87 13.06 2.76
N GLU A 26 -0.69 12.92 1.45
CA GLU A 26 -1.57 12.07 0.64
C GLU A 26 -0.99 10.65 0.58
N ASP A 27 -0.37 10.20 1.68
CA ASP A 27 -0.54 8.81 2.10
C ASP A 27 -2.00 8.67 2.58
N THR A 28 -2.94 8.82 1.62
CA THR A 28 -4.16 8.04 1.67
C THR A 28 -3.64 6.62 1.74
N LYS A 29 -3.54 6.09 2.94
CA LYS A 29 -3.41 4.67 3.18
C LYS A 29 -4.68 4.04 2.63
N GLU A 30 -4.78 3.94 1.31
CA GLU A 30 -5.52 2.87 0.67
C GLU A 30 -4.87 1.63 1.24
N LYS A 31 -5.44 1.12 2.33
CA LYS A 31 -5.11 -0.21 2.84
C LYS A 31 -5.12 -1.10 1.62
N THR A 32 -4.01 -1.82 1.40
CA THR A 32 -3.89 -2.73 0.26
C THR A 32 -5.12 -3.65 0.24
N GLU A 33 -5.57 -4.09 -0.95
CA GLU A 33 -6.75 -4.98 -1.10
C GLU A 33 -6.67 -6.16 -0.12
N VAL A 34 -5.45 -6.65 0.10
CA VAL A 34 -5.08 -7.66 1.09
C VAL A 34 -5.34 -7.23 2.54
N GLU A 35 -4.89 -6.04 2.98
CA GLU A 35 -5.11 -5.57 4.35
C GLU A 35 -6.61 -5.45 4.67
N GLN A 36 -7.41 -4.98 3.71
CA GLN A 36 -8.87 -4.93 3.88
C GLN A 36 -9.46 -6.34 4.02
N MET A 37 -8.97 -7.30 3.24
CA MET A 37 -9.37 -8.70 3.36
C MET A 37 -8.91 -9.35 4.68
N MET A 38 -7.79 -8.94 5.27
CA MET A 38 -7.36 -9.46 6.58
C MET A 38 -8.18 -8.90 7.75
N GLU A 39 -8.70 -7.68 7.63
CA GLU A 39 -9.48 -7.04 8.68
C GLU A 39 -10.94 -7.53 8.76
N ASP A 40 -11.46 -8.11 7.67
CA ASP A 40 -12.81 -8.64 7.66
C ASP A 40 -12.90 -9.94 8.48
N PRO A 41 -13.74 -9.98 9.55
CA PRO A 41 -13.87 -11.16 10.41
C PRO A 41 -14.54 -12.35 9.73
N ASN A 42 -15.18 -12.16 8.57
CA ASN A 42 -15.79 -13.25 7.80
C ASN A 42 -14.76 -13.98 6.93
N ASN A 43 -13.58 -13.40 6.73
CA ASN A 43 -12.52 -14.02 5.93
C ASN A 43 -11.71 -14.99 6.79
N GLU A 44 -11.39 -16.15 6.22
CA GLU A 44 -10.53 -17.13 6.89
C GLU A 44 -9.05 -16.76 6.67
N VAL A 45 -8.44 -16.20 7.71
CA VAL A 45 -7.00 -15.85 7.70
C VAL A 45 -6.17 -16.95 8.36
N LYS A 46 -5.29 -17.58 7.58
CA LYS A 46 -4.33 -18.59 8.04
C LYS A 46 -2.91 -18.03 7.97
N VAL A 47 -2.31 -17.80 9.13
CA VAL A 47 -0.90 -17.40 9.26
C VAL A 47 -0.05 -18.63 9.60
N LYS A 48 1.03 -18.85 8.87
CA LYS A 48 1.99 -19.93 9.06
C LYS A 48 3.41 -19.36 9.13
N ASP A 49 4.34 -20.19 9.61
CA ASP A 49 5.76 -19.87 9.66
C ASP A 49 6.03 -18.54 10.39
N GLY A 50 5.35 -18.30 11.52
CA GLY A 50 5.55 -17.09 12.33
C GLY A 50 5.12 -15.76 11.69
N GLY A 51 4.51 -15.78 10.49
CA GLY A 51 4.16 -14.58 9.73
C GLY A 51 4.65 -14.59 8.28
N ASP A 52 5.55 -15.52 7.92
CA ASP A 52 6.17 -15.56 6.60
C ASP A 52 5.21 -16.04 5.49
N LYS A 53 4.20 -16.84 5.87
CA LYS A 53 3.16 -17.29 4.94
C LYS A 53 1.78 -16.91 5.45
N ILE A 54 1.04 -16.15 4.66
CA ILE A 54 -0.32 -15.74 4.98
C ILE A 54 -1.25 -16.19 3.86
N LYS A 55 -2.34 -16.86 4.20
CA LYS A 55 -3.41 -17.23 3.28
C LYS A 55 -4.72 -16.62 3.76
N ILE A 56 -5.43 -15.93 2.88
CA ILE A 56 -6.75 -15.36 3.16
C ILE A 56 -7.74 -16.00 2.20
N GLU A 57 -8.84 -16.53 2.72
CA GLU A 57 -9.95 -17.04 1.92
C GLU A 57 -11.20 -16.22 2.25
N THR A 58 -11.77 -15.56 1.25
CA THR A 58 -13.04 -14.82 1.40
C THR A 58 -14.22 -15.77 1.16
N PRO A 59 -15.39 -15.52 1.78
CA PRO A 59 -16.59 -16.33 1.54
C PRO A 59 -17.08 -16.25 0.09
N GLU A 60 -16.76 -15.15 -0.60
CA GLU A 60 -17.09 -14.93 -2.02
C GLU A 60 -16.26 -15.81 -2.96
N GLY A 61 -15.21 -16.48 -2.47
CA GLY A 61 -14.34 -17.37 -3.25
C GLY A 61 -13.03 -16.75 -3.72
N THR A 62 -12.75 -15.49 -3.38
CA THR A 62 -11.43 -14.87 -3.58
C THR A 62 -10.42 -15.44 -2.58
N GLU A 63 -9.26 -15.86 -3.08
CA GLU A 63 -8.17 -16.45 -2.30
C GLU A 63 -6.88 -15.65 -2.49
N VAL A 64 -6.27 -15.20 -1.39
CA VAL A 64 -5.00 -14.49 -1.37
C VAL A 64 -3.93 -15.36 -0.72
N LYS A 65 -2.75 -15.48 -1.35
CA LYS A 65 -1.57 -16.15 -0.80
C LYS A 65 -0.39 -15.20 -0.82
N ILE A 66 0.15 -14.90 0.34
CA ILE A 66 1.38 -14.13 0.54
C ILE A 66 2.46 -15.04 1.09
N LYS A 67 3.63 -15.00 0.46
CA LYS A 67 4.86 -15.62 0.95
C LYS A 67 5.94 -14.56 0.99
N LYS A 68 6.58 -14.43 2.15
CA LYS A 68 7.73 -13.60 2.37
C LYS A 68 8.89 -14.50 2.75
N ASP A 69 9.91 -14.53 1.91
CA ASP A 69 11.16 -15.22 2.15
C ASP A 69 12.27 -14.14 2.14
N ASP A 70 13.42 -14.40 2.76
CA ASP A 70 14.47 -13.39 3.01
C ASP A 70 14.89 -12.59 1.74
N GLY A 71 14.29 -11.40 1.54
CA GLY A 71 14.50 -10.54 0.36
C GLY A 71 13.59 -10.81 -0.86
N GLU A 72 12.71 -11.80 -0.78
CA GLU A 72 11.75 -12.18 -1.82
C GLU A 72 10.30 -12.07 -1.32
N TYR A 73 9.44 -11.38 -2.06
CA TYR A 73 8.01 -11.28 -1.76
C TYR A 73 7.19 -11.84 -2.91
N LYS A 74 6.28 -12.77 -2.62
CA LYS A 74 5.36 -13.34 -3.61
C LYS A 74 3.93 -13.21 -3.10
N GLU A 75 3.10 -12.51 -3.87
CA GLU A 75 1.66 -12.37 -3.63
C GLU A 75 0.89 -12.94 -4.82
N LYS A 76 -0.15 -13.71 -4.52
CA LYS A 76 -1.09 -14.23 -5.50
C LYS A 76 -2.50 -13.92 -5.02
N ILE A 77 -3.29 -13.29 -5.86
CA ILE A 77 -4.71 -13.02 -5.65
C ILE A 77 -5.47 -13.77 -6.74
N ASP A 78 -6.24 -14.77 -6.34
CA ASP A 78 -7.19 -15.50 -7.17
C ASP A 78 -8.58 -14.93 -6.87
N ARG A 79 -9.22 -14.21 -7.79
CA ARG A 79 -10.53 -13.59 -7.55
C ARG A 79 -11.67 -14.52 -7.97
N ALA A 80 -12.82 -14.36 -7.33
CA ALA A 80 -14.02 -15.14 -7.63
C ALA A 80 -14.52 -15.01 -9.08
N ASP A 81 -14.20 -13.91 -9.76
CA ASP A 81 -14.53 -13.70 -11.18
C ASP A 81 -13.67 -14.53 -12.15
N GLY A 82 -12.64 -15.22 -11.63
CA GLY A 82 -11.70 -16.02 -12.42
C GLY A 82 -10.41 -15.29 -12.77
N SER A 83 -10.33 -13.97 -12.56
CA SER A 83 -9.09 -13.23 -12.74
C SER A 83 -8.03 -13.60 -11.70
N GLU A 84 -6.78 -13.65 -12.15
CA GLU A 84 -5.63 -13.98 -11.32
C GLU A 84 -4.60 -12.85 -11.39
N SER A 85 -4.09 -12.42 -10.24
CA SER A 85 -2.99 -11.46 -10.14
C SER A 85 -1.83 -12.07 -9.35
N LYS A 86 -0.63 -12.02 -9.92
CA LYS A 86 0.62 -12.48 -9.30
C LYS A 86 1.60 -11.32 -9.23
N VAL A 87 2.04 -10.98 -8.04
CA VAL A 87 3.13 -10.03 -7.80
C VAL A 87 4.31 -10.80 -7.24
N LYS A 88 5.49 -10.63 -7.85
CA LYS A 88 6.77 -11.12 -7.32
C LYS A 88 7.72 -9.95 -7.19
N VAL A 89 8.33 -9.79 -6.03
CA VAL A 89 9.42 -8.84 -5.80
C VAL A 89 10.66 -9.67 -5.50
N ASP A 90 11.64 -9.57 -6.39
CA ASP A 90 12.93 -10.24 -6.29
C ASP A 90 14.00 -9.16 -6.22
N ASN A 91 14.62 -8.98 -5.04
CA ASN A 91 15.77 -8.08 -4.86
C ASN A 91 15.56 -6.64 -5.41
N GLY A 92 14.35 -6.10 -5.25
CA GLY A 92 13.95 -4.76 -5.72
C GLY A 92 13.31 -4.70 -7.11
N GLU A 93 13.31 -5.79 -7.88
CA GLU A 93 12.60 -5.87 -9.16
C GLU A 93 11.16 -6.39 -8.95
N VAL A 94 10.16 -5.58 -9.32
CA VAL A 94 8.74 -5.93 -9.20
C VAL A 94 8.25 -6.50 -10.53
N LYS A 95 7.79 -7.75 -10.52
CA LYS A 95 7.14 -8.44 -11.64
C LYS A 95 5.67 -8.64 -11.33
N VAL A 96 4.80 -7.90 -12.01
CA VAL A 96 3.34 -8.06 -11.93
C VAL A 96 2.85 -8.82 -13.15
N LYS A 97 2.03 -9.84 -12.94
CA LYS A 97 1.26 -10.53 -13.99
C LYS A 97 -0.21 -10.53 -13.59
N THR A 98 -1.06 -10.14 -14.53
CA THR A 98 -2.51 -10.19 -14.38
C THR A 98 -3.05 -10.98 -15.56
N ASP A 99 -3.71 -12.10 -15.26
CA ASP A 99 -4.37 -12.96 -16.21
C ASP A 99 -5.90 -12.74 -16.05
N ASN A 100 -6.59 -12.50 -17.17
CA ASN A 100 -8.03 -12.24 -17.27
C ASN A 100 -8.64 -13.14 -18.35
#